data_AF-A0A6V8L3H3-F1
#
_entry.id   AF-A0A6V8L3H3-F1
#
_cell.length_a   1.000
_cell.length_b   1.000
_cell.length_c   1.000
_cell.angle_alpha   90.00
_cell.angle_beta   90.00
_cell.angle_gamma   90.00
#
_symmetry.space_group_name_H-M   'P 1'
#
loop_
_entity.id
_entity.type
_entity.pdbx_description
1 polymer ?
#
loop_
_entity_poly.entity_id
_entity_poly.type
_entity_poly.pdbx_seq_one_letter_code
_entity_poly.pdbx_strand_id
1 'polypeptide(L)'
;MRHFFLSYSPGTDDLYVARFFLDLSAAVRRELDLEPDRAVGFLDNGNTSDHWPNEVRNELATCQTLVVLYSPKLFLDERCGRVWTVFGDRLRRYERATGRRAPALIPVTWSRSGLPKGLDPEGAATPYPPTDDDVRVLIRLHSRQPAYRELVNSLARRIVETTRAHRIPAAPPEADLPTARDAFASWRSKVARAERPQQIHIVVAAGTRDQMRVVRRDVGFYGDRQEDWAPYQPSTPLPLASRARGVAAEQLFESEVIPIGAIGERIARARERNEIIVLLVDAWIADVEPFRAALASFDQVGESAVAILVPTSRDDAETTDHRSALHVSLLNAFPRYARRRDPLFRTEIETPGGFDEDLAAALEEAQNRIFAKGRVFRRPPGGPASARPILEGP
;
A
#
# COMPACT_ATOMS: atom_id res chain seq x y z
N MET A 1 3.53 32.28 4.64
CA MET A 1 4.58 31.27 4.47
C MET A 1 4.18 30.06 5.30
N ARG A 2 4.05 28.89 4.66
CA ARG A 2 3.67 27.65 5.36
C ARG A 2 4.87 27.03 6.07
N HIS A 3 4.62 26.35 7.18
CA HIS A 3 5.63 25.59 7.89
C HIS A 3 6.02 24.34 7.12
N PHE A 4 5.06 23.66 6.49
CA PHE A 4 5.32 22.44 5.72
C PHE A 4 4.50 22.35 4.43
N PHE A 5 5.05 21.62 3.46
CA PHE A 5 4.37 21.14 2.26
C PHE A 5 4.30 19.61 2.34
N LEU A 6 3.13 19.01 2.13
CA LEU A 6 2.93 17.57 2.14
C LEU A 6 2.81 17.04 0.70
N SER A 7 3.76 16.20 0.31
CA SER A 7 3.82 15.53 -0.99
C SER A 7 3.52 14.05 -0.85
N TYR A 8 2.65 13.54 -1.70
CA TYR A 8 2.26 12.13 -1.76
C TYR A 8 1.79 11.79 -3.19
N SER A 9 1.69 10.49 -3.50
CA SER A 9 1.08 10.04 -4.76
C SER A 9 -0.39 9.67 -4.53
N PRO A 10 -1.35 10.26 -5.28
CA PRO A 10 -2.78 10.00 -5.11
C PRO A 10 -3.23 8.54 -5.29
N GLY A 11 -4.35 8.19 -4.66
CA GLY A 11 -5.11 6.98 -4.93
C GLY A 11 -5.90 6.43 -3.73
N THR A 12 -5.75 5.12 -3.52
CA THR A 12 -6.15 4.30 -2.36
C THR A 12 -6.49 5.04 -1.07
N ASP A 13 -5.49 5.80 -0.65
CA ASP A 13 -5.36 6.34 0.67
C ASP A 13 -5.77 7.81 0.80
N ASP A 14 -6.31 8.44 -0.25
CA ASP A 14 -6.54 9.90 -0.29
C ASP A 14 -7.32 10.42 0.94
N LEU A 15 -8.34 9.69 1.39
CA LEU A 15 -9.11 10.04 2.60
C LEU A 15 -8.24 9.99 3.87
N TYR A 16 -7.36 9.00 3.98
CA TYR A 16 -6.44 8.87 5.11
C TYR A 16 -5.31 9.90 5.04
N VAL A 17 -4.80 10.21 3.86
CA VAL A 17 -3.81 11.28 3.66
C VAL A 17 -4.39 12.64 4.00
N ALA A 18 -5.62 12.93 3.57
CA ALA A 18 -6.34 14.15 3.95
C ALA A 18 -6.53 14.26 5.47
N ARG A 19 -6.90 13.15 6.12
CA ARG A 19 -7.00 13.09 7.59
C ARG A 19 -5.63 13.33 8.26
N PHE A 20 -4.57 12.68 7.78
CA PHE A 20 -3.21 12.87 8.28
C PHE A 20 -2.77 14.34 8.16
N PHE A 21 -3.05 14.96 7.02
CA PHE A 21 -2.77 16.38 6.79
C PHE A 21 -3.48 17.30 7.79
N LEU A 22 -4.76 17.05 8.05
CA LEU A 22 -5.55 17.81 9.01
C LEU A 22 -5.03 17.64 10.44
N ASP A 23 -4.75 16.41 10.85
CA ASP A 23 -4.22 16.07 12.17
C ASP A 23 -2.83 16.70 12.39
N LEU A 24 -1.94 16.60 11.40
CA LEU A 24 -0.62 17.22 11.43
C LEU A 24 -0.71 18.75 11.47
N SER A 25 -1.59 19.35 10.68
CA SER A 25 -1.82 20.80 10.71
C SER A 25 -2.32 21.26 12.07
N ALA A 26 -3.23 20.51 12.70
CA ALA A 26 -3.71 20.80 14.05
C ALA A 26 -2.59 20.67 15.10
N ALA A 27 -1.73 19.68 14.98
CA ALA A 27 -0.60 19.50 15.88
C ALA A 27 0.46 20.61 15.72
N VAL A 28 0.79 21.01 14.49
CA VAL A 28 1.71 22.13 14.22
C VAL A 28 1.16 23.45 14.75
N ARG A 29 -0.15 23.70 14.61
CA ARG A 29 -0.80 24.89 15.22
C ARG A 29 -0.65 24.90 16.73
N ARG A 30 -0.87 23.77 17.40
CA ARG A 30 -0.71 23.65 18.87
C ARG A 30 0.73 23.91 19.32
N GLU A 31 1.73 23.36 18.61
CA GLU A 31 3.15 23.57 18.92
C GLU A 31 3.61 25.04 18.71
N LEU A 32 2.86 25.81 17.93
CA LEU A 32 3.12 27.22 17.63
C LEU A 32 2.21 28.19 18.38
N ASP A 33 1.25 27.70 19.16
CA ASP A 33 0.21 28.50 19.82
C ASP A 33 -0.55 29.41 18.84
N LEU A 34 -1.01 28.83 17.72
CA LEU A 34 -1.73 29.54 16.66
C LEU A 34 -3.24 29.24 16.66
N GLU A 35 -4.00 30.22 16.17
CA GLU A 35 -5.45 30.12 15.99
C GLU A 35 -5.87 28.93 15.10
N PRO A 36 -7.07 28.34 15.31
CA PRO A 36 -7.50 27.12 14.64
C PRO A 36 -7.57 27.17 13.11
N ASP A 37 -7.88 28.35 12.57
CA ASP A 37 -8.02 28.63 11.14
C ASP A 37 -6.70 29.01 10.46
N ARG A 38 -5.62 29.17 11.23
CA ARG A 38 -4.33 29.58 10.68
C ARG A 38 -3.74 28.48 9.80
N ALA A 39 -3.58 28.84 8.54
CA ALA A 39 -2.96 28.03 7.50
C ALA A 39 -1.47 27.74 7.80
N VAL A 40 -1.14 26.53 8.26
CA VAL A 40 0.24 26.11 8.62
C VAL A 40 0.90 25.14 7.65
N GLY A 41 0.12 24.34 6.93
CA GLY A 41 0.60 23.34 5.96
C GLY A 41 -0.10 23.48 4.62
N PHE A 42 0.48 22.90 3.57
CA PHE A 42 -0.15 22.79 2.25
C PHE A 42 -0.13 21.32 1.79
N LEU A 43 -1.26 20.83 1.28
CA LEU A 43 -1.40 19.48 0.71
C LEU A 43 -1.57 19.59 -0.80
N ASP A 44 -0.70 18.93 -1.55
CA ASP A 44 -0.84 18.81 -2.99
C ASP A 44 -1.67 17.58 -3.36
N ASN A 45 -2.94 17.79 -3.75
CA ASN A 45 -3.88 16.71 -4.08
C ASN A 45 -3.58 16.04 -5.44
N GLY A 46 -2.58 16.50 -6.20
CA GLY A 46 -2.03 15.76 -7.34
C GLY A 46 -2.98 15.57 -8.54
N ASN A 47 -4.01 16.41 -8.69
CA ASN A 47 -5.11 16.18 -9.64
C ASN A 47 -4.72 16.08 -11.14
N THR A 48 -3.50 16.48 -11.55
CA THR A 48 -2.96 16.28 -12.92
C THR A 48 -1.43 16.53 -12.97
N SER A 49 -0.67 15.74 -13.73
CA SER A 49 0.80 15.87 -13.90
C SER A 49 1.22 17.13 -14.66
N ASP A 50 0.41 17.56 -15.63
CA ASP A 50 0.80 18.57 -16.62
C ASP A 50 0.38 20.00 -16.23
N HIS A 51 -0.51 20.11 -15.24
CA HIS A 51 -0.96 21.38 -14.72
C HIS A 51 -0.47 21.59 -13.28
N TRP A 52 0.32 22.64 -13.09
CA TRP A 52 0.71 23.13 -11.78
C TRP A 52 -0.07 24.41 -11.51
N PRO A 53 -0.99 24.44 -10.53
CA PRO A 53 -1.61 25.68 -10.10
C PRO A 53 -0.56 26.66 -9.54
N ASN A 54 -0.79 27.96 -9.69
CA ASN A 54 0.09 29.00 -9.13
C ASN A 54 0.25 28.85 -7.60
N GLU A 55 -0.79 28.41 -6.92
CA GLU A 55 -0.77 28.17 -5.48
C GLU A 55 0.24 27.08 -5.11
N VAL A 56 0.22 25.93 -5.78
CA VAL A 56 1.18 24.84 -5.54
C VAL A 56 2.61 25.31 -5.78
N ARG A 57 2.85 26.04 -6.88
CA ARG A 57 4.16 26.62 -7.18
C ARG A 57 4.65 27.55 -6.07
N ASN A 58 3.81 28.47 -5.63
CA ASN A 58 4.15 29.45 -4.60
C ASN A 58 4.38 28.78 -3.23
N GLU A 59 3.54 27.82 -2.86
CA GLU A 59 3.65 27.13 -1.58
C GLU A 59 4.90 26.24 -1.54
N LEU A 60 5.22 25.52 -2.62
CA LEU A 60 6.47 24.76 -2.71
C LEU A 60 7.71 25.66 -2.75
N ALA A 61 7.63 26.83 -3.40
CA ALA A 61 8.73 27.78 -3.46
C ALA A 61 9.05 28.39 -2.10
N THR A 62 8.08 28.47 -1.18
CA THR A 62 8.23 29.24 0.08
C THR A 62 8.14 28.41 1.36
N CYS A 63 7.61 27.18 1.30
CA CYS A 63 7.50 26.30 2.48
C CYS A 63 8.84 26.08 3.17
N GLN A 64 8.84 25.90 4.49
CA GLN A 64 10.08 25.74 5.26
C GLN A 64 10.51 24.28 5.42
N THR A 65 9.56 23.34 5.38
CA THR A 65 9.83 21.91 5.32
C THR A 65 9.02 21.24 4.20
N LEU A 66 9.57 20.16 3.67
CA LEU A 66 8.89 19.23 2.77
C LEU A 66 8.68 17.91 3.49
N VAL A 67 7.44 17.53 3.72
CA VAL A 67 7.04 16.23 4.26
C VAL A 67 6.64 15.35 3.08
N VAL A 68 7.25 14.18 2.95
CA VAL A 68 7.02 13.29 1.80
C VAL A 68 6.53 11.94 2.29
N LEU A 69 5.34 11.51 1.85
CA LEU A 69 4.77 10.21 2.22
C LEU A 69 5.39 9.09 1.36
N TYR A 70 6.32 8.35 1.95
CA TYR A 70 7.05 7.26 1.30
C TYR A 70 6.14 6.06 1.12
N SER A 71 5.84 5.75 -0.14
CA SER A 71 5.18 4.54 -0.60
C SER A 71 5.82 4.11 -1.93
N PRO A 72 5.64 2.86 -2.40
CA PRO A 72 6.17 2.44 -3.70
C PRO A 72 5.71 3.34 -4.85
N LYS A 73 4.43 3.73 -4.82
CA LYS A 73 3.80 4.63 -5.81
C LYS A 73 4.46 6.00 -5.87
N LEU A 74 4.88 6.56 -4.73
CA LEU A 74 5.57 7.85 -4.68
C LEU A 74 6.76 7.89 -5.65
N PHE A 75 7.58 6.82 -5.65
CA PHE A 75 8.78 6.78 -6.50
C PHE A 75 8.47 6.46 -7.96
N LEU A 76 7.22 6.11 -8.28
CA LEU A 76 6.73 6.05 -9.65
C LEU A 76 6.06 7.35 -10.11
N ASP A 77 5.82 8.29 -9.22
CA ASP A 77 5.14 9.53 -9.52
C ASP A 77 6.12 10.62 -9.95
N GLU A 78 6.03 11.03 -11.21
CA GLU A 78 6.89 12.08 -11.78
C GLU A 78 6.68 13.43 -11.07
N ARG A 79 5.44 13.72 -10.68
CA ARG A 79 5.10 14.97 -9.98
C ARG A 79 5.85 15.03 -8.65
N CYS A 80 5.81 13.94 -7.88
CA CYS A 80 6.53 13.84 -6.62
C CYS A 80 8.04 13.96 -6.81
N GLY A 81 8.60 13.38 -7.88
CA GLY A 81 10.02 13.52 -8.21
C GLY A 81 10.43 14.94 -8.56
N ARG A 82 9.55 15.72 -9.22
CA ARG A 82 9.78 17.15 -9.47
C ARG A 82 9.68 18.01 -8.21
N VAL A 83 8.70 17.75 -7.34
CA VAL A 83 8.59 18.39 -6.01
C VAL A 83 9.88 18.18 -5.22
N TRP A 84 10.38 16.94 -5.21
CA TRP A 84 11.63 16.57 -4.56
C TRP A 84 12.80 17.41 -5.07
N THR A 85 12.99 17.48 -6.39
CA THR A 85 14.08 18.26 -7.00
C THR A 85 14.01 19.73 -6.63
N VAL A 86 12.84 20.37 -6.74
CA VAL A 86 12.69 21.81 -6.44
C VAL A 86 13.03 22.11 -4.99
N PHE A 87 12.56 21.30 -4.03
CA PHE A 87 12.89 21.51 -2.63
C PHE A 87 14.34 21.16 -2.31
N GLY A 88 14.88 20.08 -2.88
CA GLY A 88 16.28 19.68 -2.74
C GLY A 88 17.26 20.76 -3.23
N ASP A 89 16.95 21.45 -4.32
CA ASP A 89 17.74 22.60 -4.79
C ASP A 89 17.76 23.76 -3.78
N ARG A 90 16.64 24.00 -3.08
CA ARG A 90 16.58 25.01 -2.01
C ARG A 90 17.47 24.62 -0.82
N LEU A 91 17.48 23.34 -0.45
CA LEU A 91 18.38 22.83 0.60
C LEU A 91 19.85 22.95 0.22
N ARG A 92 20.22 22.60 -1.03
CA ARG A 92 21.59 22.79 -1.54
C ARG A 92 22.02 24.26 -1.52
N ARG A 93 21.12 25.18 -1.88
CA ARG A 93 21.39 26.63 -1.79
C ARG A 93 21.59 27.08 -0.33
N TYR A 94 20.74 26.62 0.58
CA TYR A 94 20.90 26.89 2.02
C TYR A 94 22.25 26.40 2.54
N GLU A 95 22.65 25.16 2.20
CA GLU A 95 23.93 24.58 2.62
C GLU A 95 25.12 25.38 2.07
N ARG A 96 25.10 25.77 0.79
CA ARG A 96 26.15 26.62 0.19
C ARG A 96 26.24 27.99 0.85
N ALA A 97 25.12 28.58 1.24
CA ALA A 97 25.09 29.92 1.84
C ALA A 97 25.48 29.93 3.32
N THR A 98 25.20 28.84 4.06
CA THR A 98 25.35 28.80 5.53
C THR A 98 26.40 27.82 6.02
N GLY A 99 26.90 26.93 5.15
CA GLY A 99 27.75 25.80 5.54
C GLY A 99 27.04 24.71 6.35
N ARG A 100 25.71 24.82 6.55
CA ARG A 100 24.93 23.91 7.40
C ARG A 100 23.91 23.14 6.57
N ARG A 101 23.76 21.85 6.84
CA ARG A 101 22.62 21.06 6.34
C ARG A 101 21.38 21.31 7.19
N ALA A 102 20.22 21.38 6.55
CA ALA A 102 18.94 21.49 7.23
C ALA A 102 18.13 20.20 7.06
N PRO A 103 17.65 19.55 8.13
CA PRO A 103 16.84 18.33 8.06
C PRO A 103 15.37 18.63 7.71
N ALA A 104 15.17 19.53 6.74
CA ALA A 104 13.88 20.09 6.36
C ALA A 104 13.15 19.29 5.28
N LEU A 105 13.79 18.28 4.70
CA LEU A 105 13.11 17.21 3.95
C LEU A 105 12.86 16.06 4.92
N ILE A 106 11.60 15.77 5.21
CA ILE A 106 11.16 14.78 6.18
C ILE A 106 10.42 13.65 5.45
N PRO A 107 11.08 12.50 5.20
CA PRO A 107 10.44 11.32 4.66
C PRO A 107 9.59 10.67 5.75
N VAL A 108 8.29 10.51 5.51
CA VAL A 108 7.36 9.85 6.41
C VAL A 108 6.95 8.53 5.79
N THR A 109 7.23 7.43 6.47
CA THR A 109 6.96 6.08 5.95
C THR A 109 5.45 5.80 5.94
N TRP A 110 4.83 5.96 4.76
CA TRP A 110 3.40 5.74 4.54
C TRP A 110 3.06 4.33 4.10
N SER A 111 3.98 3.64 3.43
CA SER A 111 3.96 2.18 3.39
C SER A 111 5.34 1.64 3.11
N ARG A 112 5.78 0.68 3.94
CA ARG A 112 7.09 0.00 3.81
C ARG A 112 7.09 -1.08 2.74
N SER A 113 5.95 -1.72 2.55
CA SER A 113 5.79 -2.85 1.64
C SER A 113 6.12 -2.41 0.22
N GLY A 114 7.00 -3.14 -0.46
CA GLY A 114 7.45 -2.80 -1.83
C GLY A 114 8.36 -1.57 -1.92
N LEU A 115 8.80 -0.97 -0.81
CA LEU A 115 9.75 0.12 -0.87
C LEU A 115 11.10 -0.39 -1.42
N PRO A 116 11.72 0.38 -2.32
CA PRO A 116 13.04 0.07 -2.85
C PRO A 116 14.08 -0.20 -1.75
N LYS A 117 14.92 -1.22 -1.90
CA LYS A 117 16.11 -1.33 -1.05
C LYS A 117 17.09 -0.21 -1.44
N GLY A 118 17.60 0.52 -0.45
CA GLY A 118 18.51 1.66 -0.68
C GLY A 118 17.79 2.94 -1.12
N LEU A 119 16.61 3.20 -0.56
CA LEU A 119 15.89 4.48 -0.66
C LEU A 119 16.71 5.62 -0.06
N ASP A 120 17.69 6.07 -0.81
CA ASP A 120 18.31 7.35 -0.56
C ASP A 120 18.68 7.98 -1.90
N PRO A 121 17.73 8.65 -2.57
CA PRO A 121 18.01 9.33 -3.83
C PRO A 121 19.15 10.34 -3.71
N GLU A 122 19.45 10.86 -2.50
CA GLU A 122 20.41 11.95 -2.29
C GLU A 122 21.24 11.88 -0.98
N GLY A 123 21.31 10.76 -0.25
CA GLY A 123 22.12 10.63 0.97
C GLY A 123 21.54 11.31 2.23
N ALA A 124 20.26 11.66 2.27
CA ALA A 124 19.82 12.87 3.00
C ALA A 124 18.82 12.68 4.14
N ALA A 125 18.08 11.58 4.27
CA ALA A 125 17.10 11.51 5.35
C ALA A 125 16.73 10.09 5.82
N THR A 126 16.86 9.88 7.13
CA THR A 126 16.29 8.72 7.83
C THR A 126 14.75 8.77 7.76
N PRO A 127 14.09 7.68 7.32
CA PRO A 127 12.64 7.56 7.37
C PRO A 127 12.09 7.86 8.76
N TYR A 128 10.93 8.51 8.80
CA TYR A 128 10.22 8.86 10.03
C TYR A 128 8.87 8.13 10.08
N PRO A 129 8.48 7.53 11.22
CA PRO A 129 9.24 7.40 12.45
C PRO A 129 10.45 6.46 12.27
N PRO A 130 11.46 6.53 13.15
CA PRO A 130 12.57 5.56 13.14
C PRO A 130 12.11 4.14 13.52
N THR A 131 10.88 3.98 14.02
CA THR A 131 10.27 2.68 14.28
C THR A 131 9.79 2.02 12.99
N ASP A 132 9.62 0.70 13.01
CA ASP A 132 9.12 -0.06 11.85
C ASP A 132 7.61 0.11 11.59
N ASP A 133 6.95 1.03 12.29
CA ASP A 133 5.53 1.28 12.10
C ASP A 133 5.24 1.97 10.75
N ASP A 134 4.17 1.52 10.12
CA ASP A 134 3.62 2.12 8.91
C ASP A 134 2.52 3.14 9.31
N VAL A 135 2.68 4.41 8.94
CA VAL A 135 1.69 5.47 9.24
C VAL A 135 0.31 5.10 8.71
N ARG A 136 0.23 4.41 7.56
CA ARG A 136 -1.03 3.95 6.98
C ARG A 136 -1.77 2.98 7.89
N VAL A 137 -1.06 2.08 8.57
CA VAL A 137 -1.65 1.15 9.54
C VAL A 137 -2.08 1.89 10.80
N LEU A 138 -1.22 2.78 11.30
CA LEU A 138 -1.49 3.55 12.52
C LEU A 138 -2.76 4.41 12.42
N ILE A 139 -3.00 5.04 11.27
CA ILE A 139 -4.17 5.90 11.07
C ILE A 139 -5.49 5.13 10.85
N ARG A 140 -5.41 3.90 10.32
CA ARG A 140 -6.56 3.04 10.02
C ARG A 140 -7.05 2.30 11.27
N LEU A 141 -6.14 1.79 12.09
CA LEU A 141 -6.49 0.94 13.23
C LEU A 141 -6.82 1.74 14.50
N HIS A 142 -8.05 1.62 14.99
CA HIS A 142 -8.48 2.28 16.23
C HIS A 142 -7.63 1.89 17.45
N SER A 143 -7.20 0.62 17.53
CA SER A 143 -6.31 0.12 18.59
C SER A 143 -4.94 0.78 18.59
N ARG A 144 -4.48 1.30 17.44
CA ARG A 144 -3.19 1.98 17.27
C ARG A 144 -3.27 3.49 17.40
N GLN A 145 -4.44 4.02 17.76
CA GLN A 145 -4.69 5.45 17.80
C GLN A 145 -3.78 6.25 18.76
N PRO A 146 -3.38 5.72 19.94
CA PRO A 146 -2.38 6.38 20.78
C PRO A 146 -1.02 6.55 20.08
N ALA A 147 -0.53 5.49 19.41
CA ALA A 147 0.73 5.52 18.67
C ALA A 147 0.67 6.49 17.48
N TYR A 148 -0.47 6.50 16.76
CA TYR A 148 -0.71 7.48 15.69
C TYR A 148 -0.64 8.93 16.21
N ARG A 149 -1.30 9.24 17.32
CA ARG A 149 -1.29 10.59 17.92
C ARG A 149 0.12 11.01 18.36
N GLU A 150 0.87 10.08 18.97
CA GLU A 150 2.25 10.33 19.37
C GLU A 150 3.15 10.67 18.18
N LEU A 151 3.02 9.89 17.10
CA LEU A 151 3.74 10.11 15.85
C LEU A 151 3.44 11.49 15.25
N VAL A 152 2.15 11.86 15.16
CA VAL A 152 1.73 13.17 14.63
C VAL A 152 2.28 14.31 15.49
N ASN A 153 2.22 14.19 16.82
CA ASN A 153 2.77 15.22 17.73
C ASN A 153 4.29 15.35 17.60
N SER A 154 5.00 14.23 17.53
CA SER A 154 6.46 14.23 17.39
C SER A 154 6.91 14.77 16.02
N LEU A 155 6.16 14.48 14.94
CA LEU A 155 6.39 15.06 13.62
C LEU A 155 6.15 16.58 13.61
N ALA A 156 5.07 17.04 14.24
CA ALA A 156 4.76 18.45 14.37
C ALA A 156 5.87 19.21 15.10
N ARG A 157 6.36 18.66 16.22
CA ARG A 157 7.50 19.21 16.96
C ARG A 157 8.75 19.31 16.08
N ARG A 158 9.09 18.22 15.36
CA ARG A 158 10.24 18.21 14.42
C ARG A 158 10.12 19.29 13.35
N ILE A 159 8.93 19.49 12.77
CA ILE A 159 8.68 20.56 11.80
C ILE A 159 8.96 21.91 12.44
N VAL A 160 8.32 22.20 13.59
CA VAL A 160 8.46 23.49 14.27
C VAL A 160 9.91 23.79 14.66
N GLU A 161 10.61 22.84 15.28
CA GLU A 161 12.02 22.95 15.63
C GLU A 161 12.90 23.20 14.39
N THR A 162 12.68 22.46 13.31
CA THR A 162 13.42 22.63 12.06
C THR A 162 13.19 24.02 11.47
N THR A 163 11.95 24.51 11.43
CA THR A 163 11.65 25.85 10.90
C THR A 163 12.17 26.99 11.77
N ARG A 164 12.35 26.78 13.08
CA ARG A 164 12.97 27.74 14.00
C ARG A 164 14.49 27.78 13.83
N ALA A 165 15.13 26.61 13.70
CA ALA A 165 16.58 26.49 13.60
C ALA A 165 17.13 26.80 12.20
N HIS A 166 16.34 26.56 11.15
CA HIS A 166 16.74 26.70 9.76
C HIS A 166 15.69 27.50 8.98
N ARG A 167 16.12 28.63 8.40
CA ARG A 167 15.32 29.41 7.46
C ARG A 167 15.72 29.07 6.04
N ILE A 168 14.93 28.22 5.38
CA ILE A 168 15.20 27.78 4.01
C ILE A 168 14.83 28.92 3.07
N PRO A 169 15.75 29.37 2.19
CA PRO A 169 15.47 30.44 1.25
C PRO A 169 14.33 30.03 0.30
N ALA A 170 13.58 31.02 -0.17
CA ALA A 170 12.59 30.78 -1.21
C ALA A 170 13.28 30.30 -2.51
N ALA A 171 12.56 29.55 -3.34
CA ALA A 171 13.03 29.26 -4.68
C ALA A 171 13.15 30.57 -5.49
N PRO A 172 14.19 30.74 -6.32
CA PRO A 172 14.26 31.88 -7.22
C PRO A 172 13.14 31.79 -8.26
N PRO A 173 12.75 32.93 -8.87
CA PRO A 173 11.70 32.96 -9.90
C PRO A 173 11.95 32.02 -11.08
N GLU A 174 13.21 31.71 -11.38
CA GLU A 174 13.65 30.82 -12.46
C GLU A 174 13.46 29.33 -12.17
N ALA A 175 13.17 28.95 -10.92
CA ALA A 175 12.93 27.55 -10.55
C ALA A 175 11.52 27.11 -10.99
N ASP A 176 11.39 26.78 -12.28
CA ASP A 176 10.09 26.44 -12.86
C ASP A 176 9.75 24.95 -12.66
N LEU A 177 8.78 24.72 -11.76
CA LEU A 177 8.32 23.40 -11.32
C LEU A 177 7.86 22.45 -12.44
N PRO A 178 7.16 22.91 -13.51
CA PRO A 178 6.83 22.10 -14.68
C PRO A 178 8.05 21.63 -15.49
N THR A 179 9.18 22.32 -15.42
CA THR A 179 10.43 21.92 -16.14
C THR A 179 11.47 21.26 -15.23
N ALA A 180 11.19 21.19 -13.93
CA ALA A 180 12.08 20.56 -12.99
C ALA A 180 12.36 19.10 -13.39
N ARG A 181 13.59 18.66 -13.19
CA ARG A 181 13.96 17.25 -13.38
C ARG A 181 13.14 16.38 -12.43
N ASP A 182 12.73 15.21 -12.91
CA ASP A 182 12.22 14.14 -12.07
C ASP A 182 13.38 13.44 -11.32
N ALA A 183 13.48 13.66 -10.00
CA ALA A 183 14.44 12.98 -9.14
C ALA A 183 14.30 11.44 -9.19
N PHE A 184 13.08 10.95 -9.42
CA PHE A 184 12.73 9.54 -9.41
C PHE A 184 12.79 8.89 -10.79
N ALA A 185 13.13 9.63 -11.86
CA ALA A 185 13.21 9.08 -13.22
C ALA A 185 14.12 7.84 -13.32
N SER A 186 15.26 7.86 -12.63
CA SER A 186 16.18 6.72 -12.57
C SER A 186 15.57 5.52 -11.83
N TRP A 187 14.76 5.77 -10.81
CA TRP A 187 14.04 4.75 -10.06
C TRP A 187 12.90 4.16 -10.90
N ARG A 188 12.05 5.00 -11.49
CA ARG A 188 11.01 4.60 -12.47
C ARG A 188 11.60 3.73 -13.57
N SER A 189 12.72 4.14 -14.14
CA SER A 189 13.42 3.37 -15.17
C SER A 189 14.00 2.06 -14.65
N LYS A 190 14.50 2.04 -13.40
CA LYS A 190 14.96 0.80 -12.75
C LYS A 190 13.79 -0.14 -12.51
N VAL A 191 12.65 0.31 -11.97
CA VAL A 191 11.45 -0.52 -11.79
C VAL A 191 10.98 -1.07 -13.14
N ALA A 192 10.83 -0.20 -14.14
CA ALA A 192 10.42 -0.59 -15.50
C ALA A 192 11.39 -1.59 -16.17
N ARG A 193 12.67 -1.59 -15.79
CA ARG A 193 13.72 -2.47 -16.36
C ARG A 193 14.00 -3.72 -15.50
N ALA A 194 13.72 -3.64 -14.21
CA ALA A 194 13.98 -4.68 -13.22
C ALA A 194 12.86 -5.73 -13.17
N GLU A 195 11.62 -5.36 -13.45
CA GLU A 195 10.47 -6.26 -13.26
C GLU A 195 9.53 -6.22 -14.46
N ARG A 196 9.07 -7.40 -14.91
CA ARG A 196 7.73 -7.45 -15.50
C ARG A 196 6.78 -7.13 -14.34
N PRO A 197 5.75 -6.30 -14.52
CA PRO A 197 4.75 -6.10 -13.47
C PRO A 197 4.33 -7.49 -12.98
N GLN A 198 4.54 -7.73 -11.69
CA GLN A 198 4.19 -9.03 -11.12
C GLN A 198 2.68 -9.16 -11.30
N GLN A 199 2.28 -10.16 -12.08
CA GLN A 199 0.88 -10.38 -12.35
C GLN A 199 0.28 -11.14 -11.17
N ILE A 200 -0.85 -10.64 -10.66
CA ILE A 200 -1.65 -11.35 -9.70
C ILE A 200 -2.97 -11.79 -10.34
N HIS A 201 -3.43 -12.97 -9.94
CA HIS A 201 -4.69 -13.53 -10.40
C HIS A 201 -5.65 -13.58 -9.23
N ILE A 202 -6.69 -12.77 -9.30
CA ILE A 202 -7.74 -12.72 -8.27
C ILE A 202 -8.81 -13.72 -8.68
N VAL A 203 -9.05 -14.69 -7.82
CA VAL A 203 -10.08 -15.71 -8.00
C VAL A 203 -11.17 -15.44 -6.97
N VAL A 204 -12.41 -15.30 -7.42
CA VAL A 204 -13.55 -15.18 -6.52
C VAL A 204 -14.23 -16.53 -6.39
N ALA A 205 -14.09 -17.13 -5.22
CA ALA A 205 -14.80 -18.32 -4.81
C ALA A 205 -16.01 -17.88 -3.97
N ALA A 206 -17.04 -17.41 -4.68
CA ALA A 206 -18.35 -17.10 -4.13
C ALA A 206 -19.42 -17.58 -5.12
N GLY A 207 -20.64 -17.83 -4.64
CA GLY A 207 -21.77 -18.14 -5.51
C GLY A 207 -22.41 -16.89 -6.10
N THR A 208 -23.15 -17.07 -7.18
CA THR A 208 -24.10 -16.05 -7.68
C THR A 208 -25.30 -15.95 -6.75
N ARG A 209 -26.07 -14.86 -6.83
CA ARG A 209 -27.28 -14.66 -6.02
C ARG A 209 -28.22 -15.86 -6.06
N ASP A 210 -28.44 -16.44 -7.24
CA ASP A 210 -29.34 -17.59 -7.39
C ASP A 210 -28.77 -18.87 -6.75
N GLN A 211 -27.46 -19.10 -6.86
CA GLN A 211 -26.80 -20.25 -6.22
C GLN A 211 -26.81 -20.14 -4.70
N MET A 212 -26.63 -18.92 -4.17
CA MET A 212 -26.54 -18.70 -2.72
C MET A 212 -27.88 -18.82 -1.99
N ARG A 213 -29.02 -18.68 -2.68
CA ARG A 213 -30.37 -18.88 -2.08
C ARG A 213 -30.57 -20.28 -1.49
N VAL A 214 -29.78 -21.26 -1.90
CA VAL A 214 -29.86 -22.64 -1.38
C VAL A 214 -29.28 -22.74 0.03
N VAL A 215 -28.28 -21.92 0.36
CA VAL A 215 -27.52 -22.01 1.61
C VAL A 215 -27.67 -20.77 2.50
N ARG A 216 -28.21 -19.66 1.96
CA ARG A 216 -28.37 -18.38 2.66
C ARG A 216 -29.78 -17.82 2.52
N ARG A 217 -30.23 -17.15 3.57
CA ARG A 217 -31.46 -16.35 3.58
C ARG A 217 -31.20 -14.94 3.05
N ASP A 218 -30.10 -14.31 3.47
CA ASP A 218 -29.72 -13.00 2.98
C ASP A 218 -28.74 -13.12 1.80
N VAL A 219 -29.26 -12.83 0.61
CA VAL A 219 -28.48 -12.86 -0.64
C VAL A 219 -28.18 -11.47 -1.19
N GLY A 220 -28.41 -10.40 -0.41
CA GLY A 220 -28.13 -9.02 -0.82
C GLY A 220 -26.66 -8.74 -1.12
N PHE A 221 -25.76 -9.54 -0.55
CA PHE A 221 -24.31 -9.47 -0.75
C PHE A 221 -23.82 -10.01 -2.11
N TYR A 222 -24.70 -10.62 -2.90
CA TYR A 222 -24.35 -11.30 -4.15
C TYR A 222 -25.03 -10.66 -5.37
N GLY A 223 -24.34 -10.68 -6.50
CA GLY A 223 -24.85 -10.27 -7.80
C GLY A 223 -25.09 -11.43 -8.76
N ASP A 224 -25.23 -11.09 -10.03
CA ASP A 224 -25.50 -12.06 -11.09
C ASP A 224 -24.20 -12.79 -11.50
N ARG A 225 -23.05 -12.20 -11.18
CA ARG A 225 -21.71 -12.77 -11.38
C ARG A 225 -21.05 -13.04 -10.03
N GLN A 226 -20.14 -14.02 -9.99
CA GLN A 226 -19.36 -14.33 -8.79
C GLN A 226 -18.52 -13.12 -8.33
N GLU A 227 -18.00 -12.34 -9.28
CA GLU A 227 -17.18 -11.14 -9.02
C GLU A 227 -17.95 -9.96 -8.43
N ASP A 228 -19.29 -9.99 -8.44
CA ASP A 228 -20.15 -8.96 -7.85
C ASP A 228 -20.29 -9.12 -6.34
N TRP A 229 -19.77 -10.20 -5.76
CA TRP A 229 -19.84 -10.47 -4.33
C TRP A 229 -19.20 -9.33 -3.51
N ALA A 230 -19.99 -8.76 -2.60
CA ALA A 230 -19.67 -7.60 -1.79
C ALA A 230 -19.98 -7.87 -0.30
N PRO A 231 -19.09 -8.57 0.44
CA PRO A 231 -19.38 -9.04 1.79
C PRO A 231 -19.49 -7.93 2.83
N TYR A 232 -18.96 -6.73 2.54
CA TYR A 232 -18.98 -5.59 3.47
C TYR A 232 -20.15 -4.62 3.24
N GLN A 233 -21.21 -5.05 2.55
CA GLN A 233 -22.44 -4.26 2.52
C GLN A 233 -23.16 -4.27 3.88
N PRO A 234 -23.94 -3.22 4.21
CA PRO A 234 -24.14 -1.99 3.46
C PRO A 234 -23.03 -0.94 3.66
N SER A 235 -22.11 -1.15 4.62
CA SER A 235 -21.10 -0.14 4.99
C SER A 235 -20.12 0.18 3.84
N THR A 236 -19.85 -0.76 2.95
CA THR A 236 -19.12 -0.54 1.71
C THR A 236 -19.66 -1.43 0.58
N PRO A 237 -20.44 -0.89 -0.37
CA PRO A 237 -21.04 -1.66 -1.47
C PRO A 237 -20.12 -2.01 -2.64
N LEU A 238 -18.82 -1.79 -2.50
CA LEU A 238 -17.85 -2.15 -3.51
C LEU A 238 -17.62 -3.69 -3.54
N PRO A 239 -17.74 -4.37 -4.69
CA PRO A 239 -17.40 -5.78 -4.81
C PRO A 239 -15.97 -6.07 -4.38
N LEU A 240 -15.76 -7.21 -3.70
CA LEU A 240 -14.49 -7.53 -3.07
C LEU A 240 -13.35 -7.66 -4.08
N ALA A 241 -13.64 -8.20 -5.27
CA ALA A 241 -12.67 -8.28 -6.35
C ALA A 241 -12.15 -6.90 -6.78
N SER A 242 -13.04 -5.90 -6.87
CA SER A 242 -12.67 -4.52 -7.21
C SER A 242 -11.80 -3.88 -6.12
N ARG A 243 -12.13 -4.13 -4.84
CA ARG A 243 -11.29 -3.72 -3.70
C ARG A 243 -9.91 -4.37 -3.76
N ALA A 244 -9.84 -5.68 -4.00
CA ALA A 244 -8.59 -6.42 -4.12
C ALA A 244 -7.69 -5.90 -5.25
N ARG A 245 -8.28 -5.55 -6.41
CA ARG A 245 -7.54 -4.87 -7.50
C ARG A 245 -6.95 -3.53 -7.06
N GLY A 246 -7.69 -2.76 -6.27
CA GLY A 246 -7.22 -1.49 -5.70
C GLY A 246 -5.98 -1.68 -4.82
N VAL A 247 -6.04 -2.63 -3.88
CA VAL A 247 -4.92 -2.97 -2.99
C VAL A 247 -3.71 -3.50 -3.77
N ALA A 248 -3.94 -4.36 -4.77
CA ALA A 248 -2.88 -4.85 -5.63
C ALA A 248 -2.18 -3.73 -6.40
N ALA A 249 -2.97 -2.81 -6.96
CA ALA A 249 -2.43 -1.65 -7.67
C ALA A 249 -1.65 -0.70 -6.74
N GLU A 250 -2.01 -0.60 -5.45
CA GLU A 250 -1.21 0.11 -4.42
C GLU A 250 0.20 -0.44 -4.28
N GLN A 251 0.35 -1.75 -4.37
CA GLN A 251 1.64 -2.44 -4.31
C GLN A 251 2.26 -2.66 -5.70
N LEU A 252 1.77 -1.96 -6.73
CA LEU A 252 2.30 -1.97 -8.10
C LEU A 252 2.15 -3.31 -8.84
N PHE A 253 1.21 -4.16 -8.40
CA PHE A 253 0.84 -5.36 -9.13
C PHE A 253 -0.15 -5.07 -10.24
N GLU A 254 0.00 -5.77 -11.37
CA GLU A 254 -1.07 -5.90 -12.35
C GLU A 254 -2.01 -7.01 -11.90
N SER A 255 -3.32 -6.76 -11.93
CA SER A 255 -4.32 -7.71 -11.43
C SER A 255 -5.36 -8.04 -12.49
N GLU A 256 -5.65 -9.33 -12.62
CA GLU A 256 -6.72 -9.87 -13.46
C GLU A 256 -7.68 -10.67 -12.58
N VAL A 257 -8.99 -10.52 -12.77
CA VAL A 257 -10.00 -11.36 -12.10
C VAL A 257 -10.30 -12.54 -13.01
N ILE A 258 -10.19 -13.75 -12.47
CA ILE A 258 -10.39 -14.99 -13.23
C ILE A 258 -11.49 -15.87 -12.61
N PRO A 259 -12.26 -16.59 -13.43
CA PRO A 259 -13.24 -17.54 -12.93
C PRO A 259 -12.58 -18.69 -12.18
N ILE A 260 -13.23 -19.18 -11.12
CA ILE A 260 -12.74 -20.32 -10.33
C ILE A 260 -12.52 -21.58 -11.18
N GLY A 261 -13.31 -21.78 -12.24
CA GLY A 261 -13.16 -22.92 -13.15
C GLY A 261 -11.89 -22.91 -14.00
N ALA A 262 -11.25 -21.76 -14.21
CA ALA A 262 -10.05 -21.61 -15.03
C ALA A 262 -8.74 -21.78 -14.23
N ILE A 263 -8.83 -22.22 -12.97
CA ILE A 263 -7.73 -22.17 -12.03
C ILE A 263 -6.62 -23.20 -12.31
N GLY A 264 -6.97 -24.41 -12.71
CA GLY A 264 -6.00 -25.51 -12.84
C GLY A 264 -4.85 -25.16 -13.79
N GLU A 265 -5.16 -24.56 -14.93
CA GLU A 265 -4.16 -24.07 -15.90
C GLU A 265 -3.39 -22.86 -15.38
N ARG A 266 -4.03 -21.98 -14.60
CA ARG A 266 -3.41 -20.76 -14.08
C ARG A 266 -2.41 -21.05 -12.98
N ILE A 267 -2.65 -22.05 -12.12
CA ILE A 267 -1.72 -22.46 -11.06
C ILE A 267 -0.38 -22.91 -11.65
N ALA A 268 -0.41 -23.79 -12.65
CA ALA A 268 0.80 -24.26 -13.31
C ALA A 268 1.60 -23.10 -13.93
N ARG A 269 0.90 -22.19 -14.63
CA ARG A 269 1.51 -20.99 -15.20
C ARG A 269 2.07 -20.05 -14.12
N ALA A 270 1.35 -19.86 -13.01
CA ALA A 270 1.78 -18.97 -11.94
C ALA A 270 3.10 -19.43 -11.32
N ARG A 271 3.24 -20.74 -11.11
CA ARG A 271 4.51 -21.35 -10.68
C ARG A 271 5.65 -21.14 -11.68
N GLU A 272 5.34 -21.25 -12.97
CA GLU A 272 6.32 -21.06 -14.05
C GLU A 272 6.68 -19.60 -14.32
N ARG A 273 5.93 -18.63 -13.80
CA ARG A 273 6.16 -17.21 -14.06
C ARG A 273 6.36 -16.38 -12.80
N ASN A 274 6.39 -17.04 -11.64
CA ASN A 274 6.41 -16.39 -10.33
C ASN A 274 5.25 -15.38 -10.18
N GLU A 275 4.05 -15.74 -10.65
CA GLU A 275 2.82 -14.94 -10.49
C GLU A 275 2.13 -15.34 -9.17
N ILE A 276 1.39 -14.43 -8.53
CA ILE A 276 0.69 -14.68 -7.26
C ILE A 276 -0.78 -14.96 -7.55
N ILE A 277 -1.37 -15.90 -6.81
CA ILE A 277 -2.80 -16.16 -6.87
C ILE A 277 -3.44 -15.72 -5.56
N VAL A 278 -4.48 -14.89 -5.67
CA VAL A 278 -5.28 -14.43 -4.54
C VAL A 278 -6.66 -15.05 -4.64
N LEU A 279 -6.97 -15.97 -3.75
CA LEU A 279 -8.27 -16.62 -3.65
C LEU A 279 -9.12 -15.92 -2.60
N LEU A 280 -10.18 -15.26 -3.04
CA LEU A 280 -11.19 -14.64 -2.19
C LEU A 280 -12.32 -15.66 -1.97
N VAL A 281 -12.49 -16.15 -0.75
CA VAL A 281 -13.42 -17.24 -0.44
C VAL A 281 -14.58 -16.74 0.40
N ASP A 282 -15.80 -17.01 -0.05
CA ASP A 282 -16.99 -16.92 0.79
C ASP A 282 -17.10 -18.18 1.67
N ALA A 283 -17.21 -18.04 2.98
CA ALA A 283 -17.29 -19.19 3.88
C ALA A 283 -18.54 -20.06 3.62
N TRP A 284 -19.62 -19.48 3.10
CA TRP A 284 -20.86 -20.19 2.82
C TRP A 284 -20.78 -21.20 1.69
N ILE A 285 -19.82 -21.07 0.78
CA ILE A 285 -19.64 -22.01 -0.35
C ILE A 285 -18.79 -23.22 0.02
N ALA A 286 -18.20 -23.27 1.23
CA ALA A 286 -17.26 -24.32 1.61
C ALA A 286 -17.84 -25.74 1.53
N ASP A 287 -19.14 -25.88 1.80
CA ASP A 287 -19.87 -27.15 1.74
C ASP A 287 -20.77 -27.28 0.48
N VAL A 288 -20.73 -26.32 -0.44
CA VAL A 288 -21.54 -26.34 -1.66
C VAL A 288 -20.77 -27.00 -2.80
N GLU A 289 -21.28 -28.12 -3.32
CA GLU A 289 -20.80 -28.69 -4.59
C GLU A 289 -21.33 -27.83 -5.75
N PRO A 290 -20.52 -27.39 -6.75
CA PRO A 290 -19.18 -27.84 -7.16
C PRO A 290 -18.00 -27.05 -6.57
N PHE A 291 -18.23 -26.07 -5.70
CA PHE A 291 -17.18 -25.21 -5.17
C PHE A 291 -16.21 -25.97 -4.27
N ARG A 292 -16.72 -26.92 -3.48
CA ARG A 292 -15.90 -27.77 -2.60
C ARG A 292 -14.77 -28.48 -3.35
N ALA A 293 -15.06 -29.07 -4.52
CA ALA A 293 -14.04 -29.71 -5.36
C ALA A 293 -13.00 -28.70 -5.87
N ALA A 294 -13.43 -27.50 -6.25
CA ALA A 294 -12.51 -26.44 -6.69
C ALA A 294 -11.61 -25.95 -5.54
N LEU A 295 -12.14 -25.73 -4.33
CA LEU A 295 -11.37 -25.33 -3.15
C LEU A 295 -10.33 -26.40 -2.77
N ALA A 296 -10.70 -27.68 -2.84
CA ALA A 296 -9.77 -28.78 -2.56
C ALA A 296 -8.57 -28.81 -3.51
N SER A 297 -8.72 -28.35 -4.76
CA SER A 297 -7.60 -28.24 -5.71
C SER A 297 -6.54 -27.23 -5.26
N PHE A 298 -6.94 -26.14 -4.60
CA PHE A 298 -6.01 -25.14 -4.04
C PHE A 298 -5.23 -25.68 -2.84
N ASP A 299 -5.87 -26.47 -1.97
CA ASP A 299 -5.19 -27.08 -0.81
C ASP A 299 -4.11 -28.09 -1.26
N GLN A 300 -4.37 -28.85 -2.33
CA GLN A 300 -3.43 -29.84 -2.85
C GLN A 300 -2.18 -29.23 -3.49
N VAL A 301 -2.32 -28.05 -4.08
CA VAL A 301 -1.23 -27.39 -4.82
C VAL A 301 -0.12 -26.94 -3.88
N GLY A 302 -0.42 -26.58 -2.62
CA GLY A 302 0.59 -26.43 -1.57
C GLY A 302 1.79 -25.57 -1.96
N GLU A 303 1.56 -24.48 -2.72
CA GLU A 303 2.61 -23.68 -3.33
C GLU A 303 2.76 -22.30 -2.69
N SER A 304 3.99 -21.81 -2.74
CA SER A 304 4.54 -20.62 -2.09
C SER A 304 3.93 -19.27 -2.51
N ALA A 305 2.86 -19.23 -3.30
CA ALA A 305 2.30 -18.00 -3.88
C ALA A 305 0.77 -17.97 -3.97
N VAL A 306 0.04 -18.81 -3.23
CA VAL A 306 -1.43 -18.72 -3.12
C VAL A 306 -1.79 -18.08 -1.78
N ALA A 307 -2.36 -16.87 -1.84
CA ALA A 307 -2.98 -16.18 -0.72
C ALA A 307 -4.48 -16.49 -0.70
N ILE A 308 -5.00 -16.94 0.43
CA ILE A 308 -6.42 -17.27 0.64
C ILE A 308 -6.96 -16.30 1.67
N LEU A 309 -7.97 -15.50 1.30
CA LEU A 309 -8.62 -14.53 2.16
C LEU A 309 -10.10 -14.84 2.30
N VAL A 310 -10.56 -14.92 3.55
CA VAL A 310 -11.94 -15.28 3.90
C VAL A 310 -12.58 -14.16 4.72
N PRO A 311 -13.28 -13.21 4.07
CA PRO A 311 -14.00 -12.16 4.77
C PRO A 311 -15.23 -12.72 5.49
N THR A 312 -15.45 -12.25 6.72
CA THR A 312 -16.64 -12.57 7.53
C THR A 312 -17.12 -11.27 8.15
N SER A 313 -17.82 -10.46 7.36
CA SER A 313 -18.25 -9.13 7.78
C SER A 313 -19.04 -9.18 9.08
N ARG A 314 -18.71 -8.30 10.02
CA ARG A 314 -19.49 -8.13 11.26
C ARG A 314 -20.87 -7.50 11.01
N ASP A 315 -21.05 -6.85 9.86
CA ASP A 315 -22.31 -6.22 9.46
C ASP A 315 -23.30 -7.26 8.87
N ASP A 316 -22.85 -8.51 8.65
CA ASP A 316 -23.65 -9.64 8.21
C ASP A 316 -24.07 -10.50 9.42
N ALA A 317 -25.31 -10.29 9.87
CA ALA A 317 -25.86 -10.98 11.04
C ALA A 317 -25.97 -12.50 10.81
N GLU A 318 -26.38 -12.93 9.61
CA GLU A 318 -26.54 -14.36 9.30
C GLU A 318 -25.19 -15.08 9.34
N THR A 319 -24.14 -14.48 8.76
CA THR A 319 -22.77 -15.00 8.84
C THR A 319 -22.25 -15.01 10.28
N THR A 320 -22.58 -13.99 11.07
CA THR A 320 -22.19 -13.93 12.49
C THR A 320 -22.83 -15.05 13.30
N ASP A 321 -24.11 -15.34 13.08
CA ASP A 321 -24.84 -16.41 13.76
C ASP A 321 -24.29 -17.80 13.43
N HIS A 322 -23.80 -18.01 12.20
CA HIS A 322 -23.26 -19.30 11.73
C HIS A 322 -21.74 -19.40 11.80
N ARG A 323 -21.06 -18.41 12.39
CA ARG A 323 -19.60 -18.24 12.36
C ARG A 323 -18.82 -19.52 12.70
N SER A 324 -19.17 -20.18 13.80
CA SER A 324 -18.47 -21.39 14.25
C SER A 324 -18.60 -22.54 13.25
N ALA A 325 -19.78 -22.73 12.66
CA ALA A 325 -20.03 -23.79 11.69
C ALA A 325 -19.27 -23.50 10.38
N LEU A 326 -19.37 -22.28 9.87
CA LEU A 326 -18.68 -21.84 8.66
C LEU A 326 -17.15 -21.93 8.80
N HIS A 327 -16.61 -21.55 9.96
CA HIS A 327 -15.19 -21.67 10.25
C HIS A 327 -14.74 -23.14 10.18
N VAL A 328 -15.49 -24.07 10.78
CA VAL A 328 -15.17 -25.50 10.72
C VAL A 328 -15.22 -26.03 9.29
N SER A 329 -16.26 -25.68 8.52
CA SER A 329 -16.38 -26.08 7.11
C SER A 329 -15.22 -25.56 6.27
N LEU A 330 -14.80 -24.31 6.49
CA LEU A 330 -13.64 -23.72 5.83
C LEU A 330 -12.33 -24.45 6.16
N LEU A 331 -12.06 -24.74 7.44
CA LEU A 331 -10.85 -25.47 7.83
C LEU A 331 -10.82 -26.87 7.22
N ASN A 332 -11.98 -27.51 7.05
CA ASN A 332 -12.10 -28.80 6.37
C ASN A 332 -11.89 -28.71 4.85
N ALA A 333 -12.19 -27.56 4.24
CA ALA A 333 -11.91 -27.32 2.82
C ALA A 333 -10.42 -27.06 2.56
N PHE A 334 -9.68 -26.54 3.54
CA PHE A 334 -8.24 -26.23 3.45
C PHE A 334 -7.38 -26.89 4.55
N PRO A 335 -7.38 -28.23 4.66
CA PRO A 335 -6.75 -28.93 5.78
C PRO A 335 -5.23 -28.73 5.86
N ARG A 336 -4.53 -28.51 4.74
CA ARG A 336 -3.07 -28.28 4.75
C ARG A 336 -2.73 -26.86 5.20
N TYR A 337 -3.47 -25.86 4.74
CA TYR A 337 -3.29 -24.47 5.18
C TYR A 337 -3.63 -24.31 6.66
N ALA A 338 -4.74 -24.91 7.11
CA ALA A 338 -5.16 -24.91 8.51
C ALA A 338 -4.11 -25.51 9.46
N ARG A 339 -3.55 -26.69 9.12
CA ARG A 339 -2.54 -27.37 9.95
C ARG A 339 -1.24 -26.59 10.07
N ARG A 340 -0.84 -25.86 9.01
CA ARG A 340 0.44 -25.14 8.96
C ARG A 340 0.39 -23.74 9.58
N ARG A 341 -0.82 -23.21 9.85
CA ARG A 341 -1.02 -21.79 10.22
C ARG A 341 -0.29 -20.86 9.26
N ASP A 342 -0.48 -21.11 7.96
CA ASP A 342 0.24 -20.38 6.92
C ASP A 342 -0.16 -18.89 6.94
N PRO A 343 0.78 -17.93 6.99
CA PRO A 343 0.47 -16.50 6.96
C PRO A 343 -0.20 -16.02 5.66
N LEU A 344 -0.26 -16.86 4.62
CA LEU A 344 -1.06 -16.62 3.42
C LEU A 344 -2.51 -17.06 3.55
N PHE A 345 -2.90 -17.72 4.65
CA PHE A 345 -4.28 -18.08 4.96
C PHE A 345 -4.86 -17.13 6.00
N ARG A 346 -5.67 -16.18 5.53
CA ARG A 346 -6.29 -15.12 6.34
C ARG A 346 -7.78 -15.38 6.45
N THR A 347 -8.23 -15.62 7.67
CA THR A 347 -9.63 -15.91 7.97
C THR A 347 -10.21 -14.85 8.88
N GLU A 348 -11.54 -14.78 8.92
CA GLU A 348 -12.29 -13.95 9.88
C GLU A 348 -12.09 -12.44 9.68
N ILE A 349 -12.00 -12.00 8.42
CA ILE A 349 -11.70 -10.60 8.12
C ILE A 349 -12.98 -9.77 8.21
N GLU A 350 -13.20 -9.13 9.36
CA GLU A 350 -14.49 -8.53 9.71
C GLU A 350 -14.77 -7.16 9.09
N THR A 351 -13.75 -6.46 8.61
CA THR A 351 -13.88 -5.07 8.15
C THR A 351 -13.21 -4.84 6.80
N PRO A 352 -13.70 -3.87 6.00
CA PRO A 352 -13.05 -3.49 4.75
C PRO A 352 -11.60 -3.06 4.92
N GLY A 353 -11.28 -2.32 5.99
CA GLY A 353 -9.92 -1.87 6.27
C GLY A 353 -9.00 -3.03 6.65
N GLY A 354 -9.49 -3.98 7.45
CA GLY A 354 -8.76 -5.21 7.77
C GLY A 354 -8.48 -6.06 6.54
N PHE A 355 -9.41 -6.10 5.57
CA PHE A 355 -9.17 -6.77 4.29
C PHE A 355 -8.03 -6.15 3.49
N ASP A 356 -8.00 -4.82 3.38
CA ASP A 356 -6.91 -4.15 2.67
C ASP A 356 -5.55 -4.46 3.30
N GLU A 357 -5.49 -4.47 4.63
CA GLU A 357 -4.27 -4.76 5.41
C GLU A 357 -3.83 -6.23 5.25
N ASP A 358 -4.75 -7.18 5.42
CA ASP A 358 -4.44 -8.61 5.30
C ASP A 358 -4.03 -8.99 3.87
N LEU A 359 -4.68 -8.42 2.85
CA LEU A 359 -4.29 -8.64 1.45
C LEU A 359 -2.92 -8.05 1.17
N ALA A 360 -2.66 -6.82 1.62
CA ALA A 360 -1.35 -6.18 1.45
C ALA A 360 -0.23 -7.02 2.10
N ALA A 361 -0.45 -7.52 3.32
CA ALA A 361 0.51 -8.38 4.02
C ALA A 361 0.69 -9.74 3.33
N ALA A 362 -0.39 -10.33 2.81
CA ALA A 362 -0.32 -11.60 2.10
C ALA A 362 0.42 -11.49 0.77
N LEU A 363 0.23 -10.40 0.01
CA LEU A 363 0.97 -10.13 -1.23
C LEU A 363 2.47 -9.98 -0.96
N GLU A 364 2.86 -9.26 0.09
CA GLU A 364 4.26 -9.12 0.49
C GLU A 364 4.89 -10.46 0.89
N GLU A 365 4.21 -11.25 1.73
CA GLU A 365 4.67 -12.58 2.10
C GLU A 365 4.82 -13.49 0.88
N ALA A 366 3.88 -13.44 -0.07
CA ALA A 366 3.95 -14.20 -1.31
C ALA A 366 5.14 -13.75 -2.18
N GLN A 367 5.40 -12.44 -2.30
CA GLN A 367 6.61 -11.92 -2.97
C GLN A 367 7.89 -12.42 -2.31
N ASN A 368 7.98 -12.36 -0.98
CA ASN A 368 9.15 -12.81 -0.23
C ASN A 368 9.42 -14.30 -0.45
N ARG A 369 8.37 -15.12 -0.49
CA ARG A 369 8.48 -16.55 -0.80
C ARG A 369 8.91 -16.80 -2.24
N ILE A 370 8.37 -16.06 -3.20
CA ILE A 370 8.79 -16.08 -4.61
C ILE A 370 10.26 -15.69 -4.72
N PHE A 371 10.71 -14.67 -4.00
CA PHE A 371 12.12 -14.25 -4.01
C PHE A 371 13.03 -15.33 -3.42
N ALA A 372 12.61 -15.98 -2.32
CA ALA A 372 13.41 -16.99 -1.64
C ALA A 372 13.44 -18.37 -2.34
N LYS A 373 12.34 -18.77 -3.00
CA LYS A 373 12.12 -20.14 -3.51
C LYS A 373 11.70 -20.20 -4.98
N GLY A 374 11.39 -19.06 -5.61
CA GLY A 374 10.93 -18.98 -6.99
C GLY A 374 12.02 -19.31 -8.00
N ARG A 375 11.61 -19.60 -9.24
CA ARG A 375 12.57 -19.90 -10.31
C ARG A 375 13.30 -18.61 -10.70
N VAL A 376 14.62 -18.69 -10.81
CA VAL A 376 15.47 -17.57 -11.25
C VAL A 376 15.35 -17.42 -12.76
N PHE A 377 14.64 -16.39 -13.23
CA PHE A 377 14.49 -16.09 -14.67
C PHE A 377 15.64 -15.27 -15.26
N ARG A 378 16.52 -14.69 -14.44
CA ARG A 378 17.72 -13.99 -14.88
C ARG A 378 18.93 -14.40 -14.06
N ARG A 379 19.97 -14.89 -14.74
CA ARG A 379 21.33 -14.90 -14.20
C ARG A 379 21.94 -13.50 -14.40
N PRO A 380 22.74 -12.97 -13.45
CA PRO A 380 23.62 -11.86 -13.75
C PRO A 380 24.53 -12.25 -14.93
N PRO A 381 24.87 -11.32 -15.85
CA PRO A 381 25.85 -11.63 -16.88
C PRO A 381 27.20 -11.97 -16.21
N GLY A 382 27.68 -13.20 -16.38
CA GLY A 382 29.08 -13.57 -16.09
C GLY A 382 29.39 -14.45 -14.86
N GLY A 383 28.41 -14.98 -14.12
CA GLY A 383 28.70 -15.85 -12.93
C GLY A 383 28.54 -17.36 -13.19
N PRO A 384 29.43 -18.24 -12.68
CA PRO A 384 29.27 -19.69 -12.79
C PRO A 384 28.06 -20.22 -12.01
N ALA A 385 27.51 -21.34 -12.46
CA ALA A 385 26.13 -21.81 -12.26
C ALA A 385 25.70 -22.19 -10.82
N SER A 386 26.53 -22.00 -9.78
CA SER A 386 26.25 -22.51 -8.43
C SER A 386 26.72 -21.64 -7.26
N ALA A 387 27.27 -20.45 -7.48
CA ALA A 387 27.70 -19.61 -6.37
C ALA A 387 26.55 -18.75 -5.83
N ARG A 388 26.13 -18.99 -4.59
CA ARG A 388 25.38 -17.99 -3.81
C ARG A 388 26.23 -16.70 -3.78
N PRO A 389 25.65 -15.51 -3.94
CA PRO A 389 26.41 -14.27 -3.86
C PRO A 389 26.96 -14.16 -2.43
N ILE A 390 28.29 -14.20 -2.31
CA ILE A 390 29.00 -13.88 -1.08
C ILE A 390 29.04 -12.36 -1.01
N LEU A 391 28.34 -11.79 -0.04
CA LEU A 391 28.50 -10.39 0.32
C LEU A 391 29.75 -10.29 1.19
N GLU A 392 30.87 -9.85 0.60
CA GLU A 392 31.98 -9.34 1.42
C GLU A 392 31.54 -7.98 1.98
N GLY A 393 31.43 -7.91 3.30
CA GLY A 393 31.17 -6.66 4.02
C GLY A 393 32.42 -5.78 4.05
N PRO A 394 32.27 -4.48 4.40
CA PRO A 394 33.40 -3.64 4.80
C PRO A 394 34.01 -4.07 6.13
#